data_AF-A0A7V2PKD1-F1
#
_entry.id   AF-A0A7V2PKD1-F1
#
_cell.length_a   1.000
_cell.length_b   1.000
_cell.length_c   1.000
_cell.angle_alpha   90.00
_cell.angle_beta   90.00
_cell.angle_gamma   90.00
#
_symmetry.space_group_name_H-M   'P 1'
#
loop_
_entity.id
_entity.type
_entity.pdbx_description
1 polymer ?
#
loop_
_entity_poly.entity_id
_entity_poly.type
_entity_poly.pdbx_seq_one_letter_code
_entity_poly.pdbx_strand_id
1 'polypeptide(L)'
;MTKTYWLILIVAILAILIVIGLVGGKNLYSRLTNSFQPVGYQAPSVIHTPEADSQNQTTKVDIAKKLRAAGLSENGIIDSVGVRGHLQRYEAGEVDAQTILDYAENLAILNQLTESYGARIPTDFWDALSKQQVEEGQDVYTQVARFVDPGSAPYLKLLARAWARFLAFKAGEASGEDTALDAALDMLLMQDDYVEEVYLDLPAADDEAGWKGIADSKIIVWQSLIAGTSRINPLTGEALFSHGDFGRNSVAEMWRYRLKKHLGISEIWGVTGFDGQFVGTPENANQVEHMSITSFLQLVLDEPITALNAIEEKKVLLNGADPKEAAADMALNQAVHDYLLPSYIQDLPDAVGQLRSVLKGE
;
A
#
# COMPACT_ATOMS: atom_id res chain seq x y z
N MET A 1 -37.09 -26.71 13.59
CA MET A 1 -36.21 -26.11 12.56
C MET A 1 -34.81 -26.68 12.78
N THR A 2 -34.29 -27.43 11.82
CA THR A 2 -33.03 -28.19 11.96
C THR A 2 -31.81 -27.28 11.76
N LYS A 3 -30.69 -27.58 12.43
CA LYS A 3 -29.40 -26.84 12.32
C LYS A 3 -28.96 -26.57 10.87
N THR A 4 -29.37 -27.44 9.94
CA THR A 4 -29.12 -27.32 8.50
C THR A 4 -29.77 -26.08 7.87
N TYR A 5 -30.95 -25.67 8.32
CA TYR A 5 -31.65 -24.49 7.79
C TYR A 5 -30.96 -23.18 8.19
N TRP A 6 -30.45 -23.12 9.42
CA TRP A 6 -29.66 -21.98 9.90
C TRP A 6 -28.33 -21.83 9.16
N LEU A 7 -27.66 -22.96 8.88
CA LEU A 7 -26.41 -22.96 8.12
C LEU A 7 -26.62 -22.45 6.69
N ILE A 8 -27.69 -22.88 6.01
CA ILE A 8 -28.02 -22.44 4.65
C ILE A 8 -28.35 -20.94 4.62
N LEU A 9 -29.10 -20.45 5.62
CA LEU A 9 -29.46 -19.04 5.71
C LEU A 9 -28.24 -18.15 5.95
N ILE A 10 -27.33 -18.57 6.84
CA ILE A 10 -26.09 -17.83 7.14
C ILE A 10 -25.16 -17.81 5.92
N VAL A 11 -25.02 -18.93 5.20
CA VAL A 11 -24.22 -18.99 3.96
C VAL A 11 -24.82 -18.10 2.87
N ALA A 12 -26.15 -18.04 2.74
CA ALA A 12 -26.80 -17.18 1.77
C ALA A 12 -26.63 -15.68 2.10
N ILE A 13 -26.76 -15.30 3.38
CA ILE A 13 -26.54 -13.91 3.83
C ILE A 13 -25.08 -13.51 3.62
N LEU A 14 -24.12 -14.38 3.95
CA LEU A 14 -22.69 -14.13 3.73
C LEU A 14 -22.35 -14.04 2.24
N ALA A 15 -22.94 -14.87 1.38
CA ALA A 15 -22.75 -14.77 -0.05
C ALA A 15 -23.28 -13.44 -0.60
N ILE A 16 -24.40 -12.95 -0.06
CA ILE A 16 -24.97 -11.65 -0.43
C ILE A 16 -24.06 -10.51 0.06
N LEU A 17 -23.57 -10.55 1.30
CA LEU A 17 -22.65 -9.54 1.84
C LEU A 17 -21.33 -9.51 1.08
N ILE A 18 -20.77 -10.68 0.71
CA ILE A 18 -19.58 -10.78 -0.14
C ILE A 18 -19.86 -10.19 -1.53
N VAL A 19 -21.02 -10.47 -2.14
CA VAL A 19 -21.39 -9.90 -3.44
C VAL A 19 -21.60 -8.38 -3.34
N ILE A 20 -22.18 -7.87 -2.25
CA ILE A 20 -22.36 -6.43 -2.01
C ILE A 20 -20.99 -5.76 -1.82
N GLY A 21 -20.08 -6.33 -1.03
CA GLY A 21 -18.71 -5.85 -0.88
C GLY A 21 -17.90 -5.91 -2.17
N LEU A 22 -18.10 -6.94 -3.01
CA LEU A 22 -17.43 -7.07 -4.31
C LEU A 22 -17.97 -6.08 -5.36
N VAL A 23 -19.28 -5.86 -5.41
CA VAL A 23 -19.91 -4.92 -6.36
C VAL A 23 -19.72 -3.47 -5.90
N GLY A 24 -19.87 -3.20 -4.61
CA GLY A 24 -19.56 -1.92 -3.98
C GLY A 24 -18.09 -1.57 -4.11
N GLY A 25 -17.20 -2.52 -3.77
CA GLY A 25 -15.75 -2.39 -3.92
C GLY A 25 -15.30 -2.19 -5.37
N LYS A 26 -15.92 -2.85 -6.35
CA LYS A 26 -15.59 -2.66 -7.78
C LYS A 26 -16.03 -1.30 -8.32
N ASN A 27 -17.18 -0.79 -7.88
CA ASN A 27 -17.65 0.55 -8.25
C ASN A 27 -16.87 1.67 -7.55
N LEU A 28 -16.49 1.45 -6.28
CA LEU A 28 -15.58 2.28 -5.49
C LEU A 28 -14.19 2.35 -6.17
N TYR A 29 -13.67 1.18 -6.54
CA TYR A 29 -12.40 1.02 -7.26
C TYR A 29 -12.36 1.77 -8.58
N SER A 30 -13.36 1.58 -9.46
CA SER A 30 -13.41 2.24 -10.77
C SER A 30 -13.55 3.77 -10.67
N ARG A 31 -14.02 4.31 -9.55
CA ARG A 31 -14.17 5.76 -9.35
C ARG A 31 -12.91 6.37 -8.74
N LEU A 32 -12.25 5.68 -7.79
CA LEU A 32 -10.95 6.07 -7.25
C LEU A 32 -9.87 6.09 -8.34
N THR A 33 -9.77 5.04 -9.16
CA THR A 33 -8.76 5.00 -10.24
C THR A 33 -9.00 6.07 -11.31
N ASN A 34 -10.25 6.50 -11.51
CA ASN A 34 -10.58 7.59 -12.43
C ASN A 34 -10.34 8.99 -11.84
N SER A 35 -10.43 9.18 -10.51
CA SER A 35 -10.11 10.46 -9.86
C SER A 35 -8.61 10.71 -9.68
N PHE A 36 -7.77 9.67 -9.83
CA PHE A 36 -6.31 9.76 -9.79
C PHE A 36 -5.63 9.79 -11.17
N GLN A 37 -6.39 9.90 -12.25
CA GLN A 37 -5.83 10.07 -13.61
C GLN A 37 -5.57 11.57 -13.88
N PRO A 38 -4.32 12.02 -14.07
CA PRO A 38 -4.09 13.36 -14.60
C PRO A 38 -4.63 13.44 -16.04
N VAL A 39 -5.27 14.57 -16.34
CA VAL A 39 -5.82 14.87 -17.67
C VAL A 39 -4.68 14.92 -18.70
N GLY A 40 -4.62 13.91 -19.57
CA GLY A 40 -4.10 14.05 -20.93
C GLY A 40 -2.59 13.91 -21.15
N TYR A 41 -1.97 12.79 -20.77
CA TYR A 41 -0.66 12.40 -21.32
C TYR A 41 -0.83 11.45 -22.51
N GLN A 42 -0.45 11.89 -23.71
CA GLN A 42 -0.30 11.02 -24.89
C GLN A 42 1.18 10.66 -25.03
N ALA A 43 1.51 9.36 -24.92
CA ALA A 43 2.84 8.88 -25.20
C ALA A 43 3.22 9.14 -26.67
N PRO A 44 4.41 9.70 -26.96
CA PRO A 44 4.86 9.87 -28.33
C PRO A 44 5.07 8.49 -28.99
N SER A 45 4.47 8.30 -30.17
CA SER A 45 4.71 7.14 -31.00
C SER A 45 6.05 7.32 -31.72
N VAL A 46 7.08 6.53 -31.36
CA VAL A 46 8.39 6.61 -32.01
C VAL A 46 8.54 5.51 -33.06
N ILE A 47 8.82 5.92 -34.29
CA ILE A 47 9.13 5.07 -35.44
C ILE A 47 10.65 4.85 -35.45
N HIS A 48 11.10 3.59 -35.47
CA HIS A 48 12.52 3.26 -35.48
C HIS A 48 13.20 3.41 -36.84
N THR A 49 14.41 3.98 -36.82
CA THR A 49 15.42 3.86 -37.88
C THR A 49 16.68 3.24 -37.26
N PRO A 50 17.37 2.27 -37.89
CA PRO A 50 18.55 1.65 -37.29
C PRO A 50 19.77 2.59 -37.31
N GLU A 51 20.42 2.80 -36.17
CA GLU A 51 21.71 3.51 -36.06
C GLU A 51 22.92 2.55 -36.10
N ALA A 52 24.07 3.06 -36.54
CA ALA A 52 25.30 2.30 -36.81
C ALA A 52 26.04 1.80 -35.55
N ASP A 53 26.70 0.63 -35.67
CA ASP A 53 27.27 -0.17 -34.57
C ASP A 53 28.25 0.55 -33.61
N SER A 54 28.98 1.58 -34.05
CA SER A 54 29.94 2.32 -33.20
C SER A 54 29.29 3.37 -32.30
N GLN A 55 28.19 3.98 -32.76
CA GLN A 55 27.36 4.85 -31.93
C GLN A 55 26.61 4.01 -30.89
N ASN A 56 26.14 2.83 -31.29
CA ASN A 56 25.43 1.89 -30.42
C ASN A 56 26.26 1.49 -29.18
N GLN A 57 27.55 1.20 -29.33
CA GLN A 57 28.40 0.82 -28.18
C GLN A 57 28.70 1.98 -27.22
N THR A 58 28.85 3.21 -27.73
CA THR A 58 29.05 4.41 -26.88
C THR A 58 27.77 4.71 -26.10
N THR A 59 26.63 4.69 -26.78
CA THR A 59 25.31 4.88 -26.17
C THR A 59 25.02 3.86 -25.08
N LYS A 60 25.34 2.58 -25.30
CA LYS A 60 25.17 1.52 -24.29
C LYS A 60 25.97 1.79 -23.00
N VAL A 61 27.22 2.25 -23.14
CA VAL A 61 28.08 2.59 -22.00
C VAL A 61 27.51 3.78 -21.23
N ASP A 62 27.01 4.80 -21.94
CA ASP A 62 26.43 5.99 -21.34
C ASP A 62 25.12 5.68 -20.60
N ILE A 63 24.22 4.87 -21.20
CA ILE A 63 23.00 4.37 -20.54
C ILE A 63 23.35 3.65 -19.23
N ALA A 64 24.27 2.67 -19.30
CA ALA A 64 24.64 1.89 -18.13
C ALA A 64 25.24 2.75 -17.02
N LYS A 65 26.05 3.76 -17.39
CA LYS A 65 26.62 4.71 -16.45
C LYS A 65 25.54 5.56 -15.77
N LYS A 66 24.57 6.06 -16.53
CA LYS A 66 23.48 6.90 -16.01
C LYS A 66 22.54 6.13 -15.07
N LEU A 67 22.13 4.92 -15.44
CA LEU A 67 21.29 4.06 -14.59
C LEU A 67 21.99 3.71 -13.26
N ARG A 68 23.29 3.36 -13.31
CA ARG A 68 24.07 3.12 -12.09
C ARG A 68 24.21 4.38 -11.23
N ALA A 69 24.43 5.54 -11.86
CA ALA A 69 24.51 6.81 -11.13
C ALA A 69 23.18 7.17 -10.45
N ALA A 70 22.04 6.81 -11.04
CA ALA A 70 20.73 6.91 -10.41
C ALA A 70 20.52 5.91 -9.24
N GLY A 71 21.45 4.98 -9.04
CA GLY A 71 21.44 4.02 -7.93
C GLY A 71 20.75 2.70 -8.23
N LEU A 72 20.46 2.40 -9.50
CA LEU A 72 19.85 1.14 -9.91
C LEU A 72 20.83 -0.03 -9.77
N SER A 73 20.35 -1.19 -9.33
CA SER A 73 21.17 -2.40 -9.22
C SER A 73 21.55 -2.99 -10.58
N GLU A 74 22.65 -3.74 -10.63
CA GLU A 74 23.15 -4.28 -11.90
C GLU A 74 22.20 -5.32 -12.53
N ASN A 75 21.69 -6.25 -11.71
CA ASN A 75 20.90 -7.41 -12.18
C ASN A 75 19.42 -7.34 -11.75
N GLY A 76 18.97 -6.22 -11.17
CA GLY A 76 17.67 -6.15 -10.51
C GLY A 76 17.73 -6.72 -9.08
N ILE A 77 16.73 -6.33 -8.30
CA ILE A 77 16.45 -6.79 -6.93
C ILE A 77 14.96 -7.09 -6.87
N ILE A 78 14.60 -8.27 -6.36
CA ILE A 78 13.19 -8.71 -6.31
C ILE A 78 12.62 -8.70 -7.74
N ASP A 79 11.72 -7.77 -8.04
CA ASP A 79 11.03 -7.67 -9.32
C ASP A 79 11.56 -6.52 -10.19
N SER A 80 12.62 -5.82 -9.76
CA SER A 80 13.18 -4.74 -10.57
C SER A 80 13.93 -5.23 -11.81
N VAL A 81 13.90 -4.42 -12.86
CA VAL A 81 14.52 -4.71 -14.17
C VAL A 81 16.04 -4.68 -14.07
N GLY A 82 16.59 -3.68 -13.35
CA GLY A 82 18.01 -3.46 -13.19
C GLY A 82 18.71 -2.97 -14.47
N VAL A 83 19.97 -2.56 -14.32
CA VAL A 83 20.77 -2.00 -15.41
C VAL A 83 20.84 -2.95 -16.61
N ARG A 84 21.13 -4.25 -16.37
CA ARG A 84 21.24 -5.23 -17.46
C ARG A 84 19.93 -5.48 -18.17
N GLY A 85 18.80 -5.46 -17.46
CA GLY A 85 17.48 -5.62 -18.08
C GLY A 85 17.15 -4.47 -19.03
N HIS A 86 17.41 -3.22 -18.63
CA HIS A 86 17.21 -2.08 -19.53
C HIS A 86 18.14 -2.11 -20.74
N LEU A 87 19.40 -2.50 -20.56
CA LEU A 87 20.33 -2.66 -21.70
C LEU A 87 19.86 -3.75 -22.67
N GLN A 88 19.30 -4.84 -22.18
CA GLN A 88 18.73 -5.89 -23.04
C GLN A 88 17.54 -5.37 -23.85
N ARG A 89 16.63 -4.60 -23.23
CA ARG A 89 15.50 -3.97 -23.92
C ARG A 89 15.95 -3.00 -25.01
N TYR A 90 17.00 -2.21 -24.73
CA TYR A 90 17.64 -1.35 -25.72
C TYR A 90 18.22 -2.15 -26.89
N GLU A 91 18.99 -3.19 -26.61
CA GLU A 91 19.60 -4.05 -27.64
C GLU A 91 18.57 -4.79 -28.49
N ALA A 92 17.42 -5.14 -27.90
CA ALA A 92 16.28 -5.75 -28.60
C ALA A 92 15.48 -4.74 -29.44
N GLY A 93 15.75 -3.44 -29.34
CA GLY A 93 14.97 -2.39 -29.99
C GLY A 93 13.55 -2.25 -29.41
N GLU A 94 13.33 -2.70 -28.18
CA GLU A 94 12.06 -2.58 -27.47
C GLU A 94 11.88 -1.17 -26.89
N VAL A 95 13.00 -0.51 -26.56
CA VAL A 95 13.04 0.82 -25.95
C VAL A 95 14.22 1.59 -26.54
N ASP A 96 14.01 2.83 -26.96
CA ASP A 96 15.08 3.66 -27.49
C ASP A 96 16.01 4.20 -26.37
N ALA A 97 17.19 4.67 -26.77
CA ALA A 97 18.18 5.18 -25.83
C ALA A 97 17.71 6.40 -25.03
N GLN A 98 16.97 7.31 -25.66
CA GLN A 98 16.54 8.55 -25.03
C GLN A 98 15.55 8.26 -23.91
N THR A 99 14.59 7.36 -24.14
CA THR A 99 13.64 6.91 -23.12
C THR A 99 14.34 6.38 -21.86
N ILE A 100 15.43 5.60 -22.01
CA ILE A 100 16.18 5.07 -20.86
C ILE A 100 17.03 6.16 -20.17
N LEU A 101 17.57 7.12 -20.94
CA LEU A 101 18.32 8.24 -20.38
C LEU A 101 17.41 9.18 -19.57
N ASP A 102 16.22 9.50 -20.09
CA ASP A 102 15.20 10.30 -19.41
C ASP A 102 14.72 9.60 -18.14
N TYR A 103 14.52 8.28 -18.22
CA TYR A 103 14.21 7.45 -17.05
C TYR A 103 15.30 7.51 -15.97
N ALA A 104 16.57 7.42 -16.35
CA ALA A 104 17.68 7.54 -15.39
C ALA A 104 17.73 8.92 -14.72
N GLU A 105 17.39 9.98 -15.46
CA GLU A 105 17.27 11.33 -14.91
C GLU A 105 16.08 11.44 -13.95
N ASN A 106 14.91 10.94 -14.34
CA ASN A 106 13.73 10.92 -13.48
C ASN A 106 13.97 10.14 -12.18
N LEU A 107 14.65 8.99 -12.24
CA LEU A 107 15.08 8.26 -11.05
C LEU A 107 15.99 9.12 -10.15
N ALA A 108 16.93 9.87 -10.72
CA ALA A 108 17.79 10.77 -9.95
C ALA A 108 16.98 11.89 -9.29
N ILE A 109 15.98 12.44 -9.98
CA ILE A 109 15.06 13.45 -9.43
C ILE A 109 14.23 12.86 -8.29
N LEU A 110 13.63 11.67 -8.46
CA LEU A 110 12.87 11.00 -7.40
C LEU A 110 13.71 10.75 -6.16
N ASN A 111 14.97 10.35 -6.33
CA ASN A 111 15.89 10.18 -5.22
C ASN A 111 16.11 11.47 -4.44
N GLN A 112 16.31 12.60 -5.13
CA GLN A 112 16.47 13.90 -4.50
C GLN A 112 15.18 14.38 -3.81
N LEU A 113 14.03 14.22 -4.46
CA LEU A 113 12.73 14.61 -3.90
C LEU A 113 12.41 13.83 -2.64
N THR A 114 12.49 12.49 -2.69
CA THR A 114 12.18 11.64 -1.54
C THR A 114 13.14 11.87 -0.38
N GLU A 115 14.43 12.09 -0.66
CA GLU A 115 15.40 12.50 0.36
C GLU A 115 15.04 13.84 1.01
N SER A 116 14.60 14.82 0.22
CA SER A 116 14.19 16.14 0.72
C SER A 116 12.90 16.11 1.56
N TYR A 117 12.01 15.15 1.30
CA TYR A 117 10.75 14.98 2.01
C TYR A 117 10.86 14.14 3.27
N GLY A 118 11.93 13.38 3.45
CA GLY A 118 12.19 12.67 4.71
C GLY A 118 13.28 11.62 4.59
N ALA A 119 13.12 10.68 3.65
CA ALA A 119 14.10 9.63 3.43
C ALA A 119 14.10 9.18 1.97
N ARG A 120 15.29 8.96 1.43
CA ARG A 120 15.48 8.37 0.11
C ARG A 120 14.87 6.97 0.05
N ILE A 121 13.93 6.78 -0.87
CA ILE A 121 13.35 5.46 -1.17
C ILE A 121 14.33 4.68 -2.07
N PRO A 122 14.53 3.36 -1.88
CA PRO A 122 15.45 2.58 -2.71
C PRO A 122 15.18 2.73 -4.21
N THR A 123 16.21 2.99 -5.03
CA THR A 123 16.00 3.21 -6.48
C THR A 123 15.31 2.04 -7.17
N ASP A 124 15.71 0.80 -6.87
CA ASP A 124 15.09 -0.41 -7.43
C ASP A 124 13.60 -0.54 -7.10
N PHE A 125 13.11 0.10 -6.04
CA PHE A 125 11.66 0.15 -5.77
C PHE A 125 10.92 0.96 -6.84
N TRP A 126 11.54 1.89 -7.54
CA TRP A 126 10.85 2.60 -8.65
C TRP A 126 10.92 1.84 -9.98
N ASP A 127 11.69 0.76 -10.04
CA ASP A 127 11.97 -0.01 -11.25
C ASP A 127 11.18 -1.33 -11.32
N ALA A 128 10.02 -1.40 -10.66
CA ALA A 128 9.15 -2.56 -10.80
C ALA A 128 7.67 -2.17 -10.79
N LEU A 129 6.87 -3.01 -11.45
CA LEU A 129 5.43 -2.86 -11.57
C LEU A 129 4.73 -4.02 -10.88
N SER A 130 3.54 -3.76 -10.36
CA SER A 130 2.61 -4.83 -10.00
C SER A 130 2.11 -5.55 -11.25
N LYS A 131 1.70 -6.80 -11.08
CA LYS A 131 1.09 -7.60 -12.17
C LYS A 131 -0.06 -6.85 -12.85
N GLN A 132 -0.90 -6.19 -12.06
CA GLN A 132 -2.03 -5.43 -12.56
C GLN A 132 -1.59 -4.25 -13.45
N GLN A 133 -0.58 -3.49 -13.04
CA GLN A 133 -0.05 -2.38 -13.85
C GLN A 133 0.48 -2.89 -15.20
N VAL A 134 1.15 -4.04 -15.20
CA VAL A 134 1.58 -4.69 -16.45
C VAL A 134 0.39 -5.08 -17.33
N GLU A 135 -0.67 -5.66 -16.74
CA GLU A 135 -1.91 -6.03 -17.45
C GLU A 135 -2.67 -4.82 -18.01
N GLU A 136 -2.58 -3.67 -17.34
CA GLU A 136 -3.11 -2.38 -17.79
C GLU A 136 -2.23 -1.70 -18.85
N GLY A 137 -1.10 -2.33 -19.24
CA GLY A 137 -0.19 -1.82 -20.25
C GLY A 137 0.73 -0.70 -19.76
N GLN A 138 0.91 -0.55 -18.44
CA GLN A 138 1.88 0.39 -17.89
C GLN A 138 3.31 -0.13 -18.07
N ASP A 139 4.25 0.81 -18.14
CA ASP A 139 5.69 0.56 -18.14
C ASP A 139 6.39 1.39 -17.05
N VAL A 140 7.59 0.95 -16.64
CA VAL A 140 8.36 1.59 -15.56
C VAL A 140 8.80 3.02 -15.92
N TYR A 141 8.98 3.32 -17.21
CA TYR A 141 9.44 4.63 -17.68
C TYR A 141 8.35 5.67 -17.49
N THR A 142 7.15 5.37 -17.97
CA THR A 142 5.95 6.20 -17.83
C THR A 142 5.58 6.41 -16.37
N GLN A 143 5.65 5.34 -15.57
CA GLN A 143 5.31 5.45 -14.15
C GLN A 143 6.29 6.32 -13.36
N VAL A 144 7.60 6.17 -13.59
CA VAL A 144 8.61 6.99 -12.93
C VAL A 144 8.54 8.45 -13.37
N ALA A 145 8.28 8.71 -14.65
CA ALA A 145 8.02 10.07 -15.14
C ALA A 145 6.82 10.70 -14.42
N ARG A 146 5.70 9.97 -14.28
CA ARG A 146 4.51 10.44 -13.57
C ARG A 146 4.79 10.80 -12.12
N PHE A 147 5.65 10.07 -11.42
CA PHE A 147 6.00 10.41 -10.04
C PHE A 147 6.83 11.69 -9.94
N VAL A 148 7.64 12.02 -10.96
CA VAL A 148 8.42 13.27 -10.99
C VAL A 148 7.53 14.49 -11.25
N ASP A 149 6.34 14.32 -11.83
CA ASP A 149 5.43 15.43 -12.08
C ASP A 149 5.06 16.18 -10.80
N PRO A 150 5.00 17.54 -10.82
CA PRO A 150 4.63 18.34 -9.64
C PRO A 150 3.29 17.96 -9.02
N GLY A 151 2.33 17.47 -9.81
CA GLY A 151 1.03 16.99 -9.32
C GLY A 151 1.13 15.76 -8.40
N SER A 152 2.21 14.99 -8.50
CA SER A 152 2.49 13.82 -7.66
C SER A 152 3.23 14.18 -6.36
N ALA A 153 3.62 15.45 -6.17
CA ALA A 153 4.42 15.89 -5.04
C ALA A 153 3.79 15.60 -3.66
N PRO A 154 2.47 15.85 -3.43
CA PRO A 154 1.85 15.53 -2.13
C PRO A 154 1.95 14.04 -1.80
N TYR A 155 1.73 13.18 -2.79
CA TYR A 155 1.80 11.73 -2.61
C TYR A 155 3.24 11.26 -2.36
N LEU A 156 4.22 11.78 -3.12
CA LEU A 156 5.62 11.48 -2.88
C LEU A 156 6.11 11.94 -1.50
N LYS A 157 5.65 13.10 -1.05
CA LYS A 157 5.94 13.62 0.29
C LYS A 157 5.38 12.70 1.37
N LEU A 158 4.13 12.24 1.22
CA LEU A 158 3.54 11.26 2.13
C LEU A 158 4.34 9.95 2.17
N LEU A 159 4.65 9.37 1.00
CA LEU A 159 5.43 8.13 0.90
C LEU A 159 6.80 8.26 1.57
N ALA A 160 7.52 9.35 1.29
CA ALA A 160 8.86 9.59 1.84
C ALA A 160 8.84 9.81 3.36
N ARG A 161 7.83 10.49 3.90
CA ARG A 161 7.65 10.69 5.35
C ARG A 161 7.27 9.40 6.05
N ALA A 162 6.33 8.64 5.49
CA ALA A 162 5.96 7.32 6.00
C ALA A 162 7.18 6.39 5.99
N TRP A 163 7.96 6.41 4.93
CA TRP A 163 9.21 5.65 4.84
C TRP A 163 10.24 6.08 5.89
N ALA A 164 10.44 7.38 6.10
CA ALA A 164 11.33 7.90 7.14
C ALA A 164 10.89 7.46 8.54
N ARG A 165 9.57 7.53 8.83
CA ARG A 165 9.00 7.06 10.09
C ARG A 165 9.19 5.56 10.30
N PHE A 166 9.01 4.77 9.24
CA PHE A 166 9.26 3.33 9.26
C PHE A 166 10.73 3.02 9.54
N LEU A 167 11.66 3.75 8.92
CA LEU A 167 13.10 3.58 9.19
C LEU A 167 13.47 3.93 10.63
N ALA A 168 12.88 4.97 11.20
CA ALA A 168 13.07 5.32 12.61
C ALA A 168 12.60 4.17 13.52
N PHE A 169 11.43 3.61 13.23
CA PHE A 169 10.93 2.40 13.91
C PHE A 169 11.91 1.24 13.81
N LYS A 170 12.35 0.85 12.61
CA LYS A 170 13.29 -0.27 12.47
C LYS A 170 14.63 -0.03 13.18
N ALA A 171 15.03 1.22 13.41
CA ALA A 171 16.22 1.55 14.17
C ALA A 171 16.01 1.45 15.69
N GLY A 172 14.84 1.87 16.21
CA GLY A 172 14.51 1.87 17.65
C GLY A 172 13.83 0.60 18.17
N GLU A 173 13.36 -0.28 17.29
CA GLU A 173 12.59 -1.48 17.64
C GLU A 173 13.36 -2.40 18.60
N ALA A 174 14.65 -2.65 18.33
CA ALA A 174 15.46 -3.58 19.11
C ALA A 174 15.77 -3.07 20.54
N SER A 175 15.78 -1.75 20.74
CA SER A 175 15.97 -1.11 22.05
C SER A 175 14.64 -0.88 22.77
N GLY A 176 13.49 -1.10 22.12
CA GLY A 176 12.16 -0.79 22.65
C GLY A 176 11.88 0.71 22.73
N GLU A 177 12.67 1.54 22.06
CA GLU A 177 12.47 3.01 22.01
C GLU A 177 11.31 3.39 21.08
N ASP A 178 10.94 2.48 20.17
CA ASP A 178 9.87 2.66 19.21
C ASP A 178 9.20 1.31 18.94
N THR A 179 7.95 1.35 18.48
CA THR A 179 7.13 0.15 18.30
C THR A 179 6.41 0.14 16.96
N ALA A 180 6.05 -1.06 16.50
CA ALA A 180 5.30 -1.25 15.27
C ALA A 180 3.93 -0.55 15.33
N LEU A 181 3.26 -0.64 16.48
CA LEU A 181 2.01 0.06 16.76
C LEU A 181 2.18 1.59 16.64
N ASP A 182 3.19 2.15 17.30
CA ASP A 182 3.42 3.60 17.28
C ASP A 182 3.70 4.11 15.87
N ALA A 183 4.55 3.41 15.13
CA ALA A 183 4.88 3.76 13.76
C ALA A 183 3.67 3.70 12.82
N ALA A 184 2.84 2.66 12.95
CA ALA A 184 1.64 2.51 12.14
C ALA A 184 0.64 3.64 12.41
N LEU A 185 0.39 3.96 13.68
CA LEU A 185 -0.54 5.02 14.07
C LEU A 185 -0.01 6.43 13.77
N ASP A 186 1.30 6.66 13.86
CA ASP A 186 1.89 7.94 13.45
C ASP A 186 1.72 8.17 11.94
N MET A 187 1.78 7.11 11.11
CA MET A 187 1.50 7.22 9.68
C MET A 187 0.02 7.51 9.37
N LEU A 188 -0.91 7.15 10.25
CA LEU A 188 -2.32 7.54 10.12
C LEU A 188 -2.48 9.05 10.37
N LEU A 189 -1.73 9.62 11.31
CA LEU A 189 -1.73 11.06 11.58
C LEU A 189 -1.14 11.88 10.42
N MET A 190 -0.28 11.29 9.59
CA MET A 190 0.30 11.97 8.42
C MET A 190 -0.70 12.22 7.29
N GLN A 191 -1.89 11.59 7.34
CA GLN A 191 -2.88 11.69 6.26
C GLN A 191 -3.53 13.08 6.19
N ASP A 192 -3.56 13.84 7.28
CA ASP A 192 -4.13 15.19 7.33
C ASP A 192 -3.41 16.12 6.35
N ASP A 193 -2.08 16.20 6.45
CA ASP A 193 -1.25 17.02 5.55
C ASP A 193 -1.45 16.64 4.07
N TYR A 194 -1.56 15.34 3.77
CA TYR A 194 -1.77 14.86 2.40
C TYR A 194 -3.14 15.25 1.86
N VAL A 195 -4.18 15.07 2.66
CA VAL A 195 -5.54 15.42 2.27
C VAL A 195 -5.70 16.92 2.09
N GLU A 196 -5.14 17.73 2.99
CA GLU A 196 -5.20 19.19 2.87
C GLU A 196 -4.54 19.69 1.58
N GLU A 197 -3.43 19.08 1.16
CA GLU A 197 -2.73 19.45 -0.08
C GLU A 197 -3.45 18.97 -1.36
N VAL A 198 -4.11 17.81 -1.32
CA VAL A 198 -4.72 17.18 -2.53
C VAL A 198 -6.19 17.53 -2.70
N TYR A 199 -6.94 17.70 -1.61
CA TYR A 199 -8.40 17.81 -1.63
C TYR A 199 -8.90 19.19 -1.20
N LEU A 200 -8.19 20.26 -1.61
CA LEU A 200 -8.55 21.65 -1.37
C LEU A 200 -10.00 22.01 -1.81
N ASP A 201 -10.56 21.28 -2.78
CA ASP A 201 -11.86 21.56 -3.43
C ASP A 201 -12.94 20.48 -3.23
N LEU A 202 -12.72 19.44 -2.40
CA LEU A 202 -13.81 18.49 -2.10
C LEU A 202 -14.81 19.10 -1.11
N PRO A 203 -16.13 18.98 -1.35
CA PRO A 203 -17.10 19.42 -0.37
C PRO A 203 -16.92 18.63 0.94
N ALA A 204 -16.87 19.35 2.07
CA ALA A 204 -16.79 18.78 3.41
C ALA A 204 -18.02 17.95 3.82
N ALA A 205 -19.02 17.81 2.94
CA ALA A 205 -20.28 17.16 3.19
C ALA A 205 -20.37 15.83 2.45
N ASP A 206 -21.07 14.88 3.08
CA ASP A 206 -21.41 13.59 2.48
C ASP A 206 -22.04 13.82 1.10
N ASP A 207 -21.51 13.16 0.07
CA ASP A 207 -22.16 13.20 -1.24
C ASP A 207 -23.47 12.40 -1.22
N GLU A 208 -24.30 12.52 -2.26
CA GLU A 208 -25.56 11.77 -2.36
C GLU A 208 -25.37 10.23 -2.35
N ALA A 209 -24.12 9.75 -2.44
CA ALA A 209 -23.76 8.33 -2.35
C ALA A 209 -23.30 7.90 -0.94
N GLY A 210 -23.31 8.80 0.05
CA GLY A 210 -23.00 8.50 1.46
C GLY A 210 -21.51 8.46 1.79
N TRP A 211 -20.65 9.00 0.92
CA TRP A 211 -19.21 9.05 1.20
C TRP A 211 -18.86 10.09 2.25
N LYS A 212 -18.07 9.70 3.24
CA LYS A 212 -17.37 10.67 4.11
C LYS A 212 -16.08 11.11 3.41
N GLY A 213 -16.19 11.57 2.16
CA GLY A 213 -15.15 11.73 1.11
C GLY A 213 -13.69 11.83 1.55
N ILE A 214 -13.38 12.74 2.46
CA ILE A 214 -12.02 12.97 2.99
C ILE A 214 -11.61 11.91 4.03
N ALA A 215 -12.50 11.58 4.95
CA ALA A 215 -12.25 10.64 6.04
C ALA A 215 -11.99 9.23 5.49
N ASP A 216 -12.74 8.80 4.48
CA ASP A 216 -12.56 7.50 3.84
C ASP A 216 -11.22 7.42 3.09
N SER A 217 -10.84 8.51 2.41
CA SER A 217 -9.58 8.61 1.67
C SER A 217 -8.36 8.44 2.58
N LYS A 218 -8.38 9.04 3.78
CA LYS A 218 -7.29 8.90 4.77
C LYS A 218 -7.07 7.44 5.18
N ILE A 219 -8.13 6.67 5.47
CA ILE A 219 -8.00 5.24 5.82
C ILE A 219 -7.51 4.42 4.64
N ILE A 220 -8.03 4.67 3.43
CA ILE A 220 -7.60 3.94 2.21
C ILE A 220 -6.10 4.14 1.97
N VAL A 221 -5.63 5.39 2.04
CA VAL A 221 -4.22 5.71 1.81
C VAL A 221 -3.35 5.15 2.92
N TRP A 222 -3.77 5.28 4.19
CA TRP A 222 -3.05 4.70 5.32
C TRP A 222 -2.94 3.17 5.21
N GLN A 223 -4.04 2.46 4.94
CA GLN A 223 -4.03 1.01 4.75
C GLN A 223 -3.07 0.62 3.60
N SER A 224 -3.08 1.38 2.50
CA SER A 224 -2.19 1.14 1.37
C SER A 224 -0.72 1.31 1.75
N LEU A 225 -0.38 2.33 2.55
CA LEU A 225 0.98 2.56 3.05
C LEU A 225 1.45 1.40 3.95
N ILE A 226 0.57 0.87 4.79
CA ILE A 226 0.89 -0.15 5.79
C ILE A 226 0.98 -1.55 5.17
N ALA A 227 -0.06 -1.96 4.47
CA ALA A 227 -0.29 -3.36 4.06
C ALA A 227 -0.20 -3.58 2.54
N GLY A 228 -0.21 -2.49 1.75
CA GLY A 228 -0.39 -2.58 0.30
C GLY A 228 -1.70 -3.30 -0.06
N THR A 229 -1.72 -3.96 -1.22
CA THR A 229 -2.93 -4.65 -1.75
C THR A 229 -2.77 -6.17 -1.85
N SER A 230 -2.02 -6.78 -0.95
CA SER A 230 -1.49 -8.12 -1.19
C SER A 230 -2.41 -9.29 -0.83
N ARG A 231 -3.66 -9.08 -0.37
CA ARG A 231 -4.54 -10.22 -0.09
C ARG A 231 -5.18 -10.74 -1.37
N ILE A 232 -4.90 -11.99 -1.72
CA ILE A 232 -5.61 -12.73 -2.76
C ILE A 232 -6.75 -13.51 -2.11
N ASN A 233 -7.94 -13.41 -2.66
CA ASN A 233 -9.10 -14.19 -2.27
C ASN A 233 -8.80 -15.67 -2.56
N PRO A 234 -8.74 -16.54 -1.54
CA PRO A 234 -8.37 -17.93 -1.74
C PRO A 234 -9.42 -18.74 -2.50
N LEU A 235 -10.65 -18.23 -2.64
CA LEU A 235 -11.74 -18.87 -3.39
C LEU A 235 -11.80 -18.43 -4.86
N THR A 236 -11.39 -17.20 -5.18
CA THR A 236 -11.51 -16.64 -6.54
C THR A 236 -10.18 -16.38 -7.23
N GLY A 237 -9.06 -16.37 -6.49
CA GLY A 237 -7.72 -16.05 -7.04
C GLY A 237 -7.52 -14.56 -7.37
N GLU A 238 -8.53 -13.71 -7.10
CA GLU A 238 -8.52 -12.27 -7.31
C GLU A 238 -7.99 -11.53 -6.08
N ALA A 239 -7.43 -10.33 -6.22
CA ALA A 239 -7.10 -9.51 -5.06
C ALA A 239 -8.38 -9.16 -4.25
N LEU A 240 -8.40 -9.47 -2.95
CA LEU A 240 -9.45 -9.07 -2.00
C LEU A 240 -9.53 -7.55 -1.88
N PHE A 241 -8.39 -6.89 -2.00
CA PHE A 241 -8.25 -5.44 -2.06
C PHE A 241 -7.21 -5.15 -3.14
N SER A 242 -7.59 -4.49 -4.23
CA SER A 242 -6.69 -3.93 -5.23
C SER A 242 -6.95 -2.43 -5.24
N HIS A 243 -5.93 -1.64 -4.93
CA HIS A 243 -5.97 -0.17 -4.94
C HIS A 243 -5.20 0.36 -6.17
N GLY A 244 -5.09 -0.42 -7.25
CA GLY A 244 -4.34 -0.01 -8.44
C GLY A 244 -2.88 0.36 -8.10
N ASP A 245 -2.45 1.57 -8.48
CA ASP A 245 -1.11 2.11 -8.23
C ASP A 245 -0.64 2.09 -6.76
N PHE A 246 -1.58 2.10 -5.81
CA PHE A 246 -1.27 2.13 -4.38
C PHE A 246 -0.90 0.74 -3.83
N GLY A 247 -1.16 -0.31 -4.60
CA GLY A 247 -1.04 -1.67 -4.12
C GLY A 247 0.36 -2.20 -3.84
N ARG A 248 1.31 -1.68 -4.62
CA ARG A 248 2.74 -1.96 -4.46
C ARG A 248 3.42 -0.92 -3.55
N ASN A 249 2.84 0.27 -3.43
CA ASN A 249 3.49 1.42 -2.83
C ASN A 249 3.31 1.48 -1.31
N SER A 250 3.80 0.45 -0.64
CA SER A 250 3.79 0.34 0.83
C SER A 250 5.21 0.45 1.40
N VAL A 251 5.31 0.88 2.66
CA VAL A 251 6.61 0.91 3.37
C VAL A 251 7.19 -0.50 3.54
N ALA A 252 6.32 -1.51 3.59
CA ALA A 252 6.73 -2.91 3.63
C ALA A 252 7.45 -3.32 2.35
N GLU A 253 6.95 -2.92 1.18
CA GLU A 253 7.62 -3.19 -0.09
C GLU A 253 8.95 -2.44 -0.19
N MET A 254 8.98 -1.16 0.19
CA MET A 254 10.22 -0.37 0.27
C MET A 254 11.27 -1.05 1.16
N TRP A 255 10.85 -1.66 2.28
CA TRP A 255 11.73 -2.42 3.16
C TRP A 255 12.28 -3.69 2.52
N ARG A 256 11.48 -4.43 1.75
CA ARG A 256 11.93 -5.59 0.97
C ARG A 256 13.02 -5.20 -0.02
N TYR A 257 12.85 -4.10 -0.75
CA TYR A 257 13.88 -3.57 -1.65
C TYR A 257 15.13 -3.11 -0.90
N ARG A 258 14.97 -2.44 0.26
CA ARG A 258 16.10 -2.03 1.10
C ARG A 258 16.94 -3.22 1.56
N LEU A 259 16.30 -4.30 2.02
CA LEU A 259 16.98 -5.50 2.48
C LEU A 259 17.33 -6.49 1.36
N LYS A 260 16.81 -6.26 0.15
CA LYS A 260 16.96 -7.13 -1.02
C LYS A 260 16.44 -8.55 -0.77
N LYS A 261 15.31 -8.67 -0.06
CA LYS A 261 14.73 -9.94 0.39
C LYS A 261 13.21 -9.91 0.35
N HIS A 262 12.60 -11.02 -0.06
CA HIS A 262 11.17 -11.25 0.14
C HIS A 262 10.94 -11.61 1.61
N LEU A 263 10.18 -10.76 2.31
CA LEU A 263 9.78 -10.94 3.71
C LEU A 263 8.26 -10.91 3.81
N GLY A 264 7.68 -11.75 4.67
CA GLY A 264 6.27 -11.69 5.02
C GLY A 264 5.93 -10.38 5.74
N ILE A 265 4.67 -9.94 5.67
CA ILE A 265 4.24 -8.68 6.32
C ILE A 265 4.48 -8.72 7.84
N SER A 266 4.32 -9.89 8.44
CA SER A 266 4.57 -10.15 9.86
C SER A 266 6.05 -10.04 10.25
N GLU A 267 6.98 -10.40 9.36
CA GLU A 267 8.42 -10.25 9.60
C GLU A 267 8.89 -8.80 9.48
N ILE A 268 8.13 -7.98 8.75
CA ILE A 268 8.44 -6.58 8.48
C ILE A 268 7.99 -5.71 9.65
N TRP A 269 6.71 -5.84 10.01
CA TRP A 269 6.07 -5.04 11.06
C TRP A 269 6.21 -5.66 12.45
N GLY A 270 6.00 -6.96 12.59
CA GLY A 270 5.86 -7.59 13.90
C GLY A 270 4.66 -7.05 14.69
N VAL A 271 4.74 -7.19 16.02
CA VAL A 271 3.65 -6.85 16.97
C VAL A 271 4.16 -6.04 18.17
N THR A 272 5.32 -5.41 18.05
CA THR A 272 5.86 -4.58 19.13
C THR A 272 4.89 -3.44 19.44
N GLY A 273 4.69 -3.16 20.74
CA GLY A 273 3.78 -2.14 21.23
C GLY A 273 2.35 -2.59 21.49
N PHE A 274 1.93 -3.77 21.00
CA PHE A 274 0.62 -4.32 21.34
C PHE A 274 0.64 -5.04 22.70
N ASP A 275 -0.39 -4.81 23.52
CA ASP A 275 -0.67 -5.61 24.70
C ASP A 275 -0.97 -7.06 24.31
N GLY A 276 -0.62 -8.00 25.19
CA GLY A 276 -0.72 -9.43 24.93
C GLY A 276 -2.12 -9.90 24.53
N GLN A 277 -3.18 -9.21 24.96
CA GLN A 277 -4.56 -9.54 24.58
C GLN A 277 -4.86 -9.32 23.09
N PHE A 278 -4.15 -8.39 22.44
CA PHE A 278 -4.31 -8.09 21.01
C PHE A 278 -3.36 -8.91 20.13
N VAL A 279 -2.47 -9.70 20.73
CA VAL A 279 -1.57 -10.61 20.01
C VAL A 279 -2.07 -12.05 20.14
N GLY A 280 -2.43 -12.50 21.35
CA GLY A 280 -2.93 -13.85 21.57
C GLY A 280 -1.82 -14.91 21.57
N THR A 281 -1.27 -15.25 20.40
CA THR A 281 -0.20 -16.26 20.24
C THR A 281 1.06 -15.66 19.60
N PRO A 282 2.27 -16.23 19.84
CA PRO A 282 3.49 -15.78 19.17
C PRO A 282 3.45 -15.86 17.64
N GLU A 283 2.64 -16.76 17.10
CA GLU A 283 2.46 -16.95 15.65
C GLU A 283 1.59 -15.85 15.02
N ASN A 284 0.76 -15.17 15.82
CA ASN A 284 -0.09 -14.07 15.38
C ASN A 284 0.70 -12.75 15.29
N ALA A 285 1.54 -12.66 14.26
CA ALA A 285 2.54 -11.60 14.13
C ALA A 285 2.16 -10.48 13.12
N ASN A 286 0.89 -10.37 12.70
CA ASN A 286 0.43 -9.43 11.67
C ASN A 286 -0.58 -8.39 12.18
N GLN A 287 -0.55 -8.05 13.47
CA GLN A 287 -1.57 -7.19 14.09
C GLN A 287 -1.60 -5.76 13.53
N VAL A 288 -0.47 -5.22 13.06
CA VAL A 288 -0.46 -3.94 12.32
C VAL A 288 -1.28 -4.04 11.02
N GLU A 289 -1.13 -5.12 10.26
CA GLU A 289 -1.91 -5.38 9.06
C GLU A 289 -3.39 -5.54 9.41
N HIS A 290 -3.70 -6.36 10.43
CA HIS A 290 -5.06 -6.60 10.89
C HIS A 290 -5.75 -5.29 11.30
N MET A 291 -5.07 -4.43 12.07
CA MET A 291 -5.56 -3.13 12.52
C MET A 291 -5.93 -2.24 11.32
N SER A 292 -5.07 -2.20 10.29
CA SER A 292 -5.34 -1.40 9.09
C SER A 292 -6.55 -1.91 8.30
N ILE A 293 -6.69 -3.24 8.19
CA ILE A 293 -7.81 -3.88 7.48
C ILE A 293 -9.12 -3.65 8.25
N THR A 294 -9.15 -3.90 9.55
CA THR A 294 -10.39 -3.73 10.34
C THR A 294 -10.83 -2.27 10.37
N SER A 295 -9.89 -1.32 10.45
CA SER A 295 -10.20 0.11 10.33
C SER A 295 -10.85 0.42 8.99
N PHE A 296 -10.30 -0.08 7.87
CA PHE A 296 -10.90 0.07 6.55
C PHE A 296 -12.30 -0.52 6.46
N LEU A 297 -12.49 -1.78 6.90
CA LEU A 297 -13.77 -2.46 6.84
C LEU A 297 -14.85 -1.69 7.63
N GLN A 298 -14.52 -1.21 8.83
CA GLN A 298 -15.49 -0.53 9.69
C GLN A 298 -15.73 0.94 9.31
N LEU A 299 -14.68 1.68 8.92
CA LEU A 299 -14.79 3.12 8.62
C LEU A 299 -15.26 3.42 7.20
N VAL A 300 -14.82 2.62 6.23
CA VAL A 300 -15.02 2.88 4.79
C VAL A 300 -16.12 2.00 4.20
N LEU A 301 -16.19 0.73 4.61
CA LEU A 301 -17.23 -0.18 4.13
C LEU A 301 -18.43 -0.30 5.07
N ASP A 302 -18.42 0.43 6.18
CA ASP A 302 -19.43 0.39 7.24
C ASP A 302 -19.76 -1.06 7.70
N GLU A 303 -18.77 -1.96 7.65
CA GLU A 303 -18.96 -3.36 8.03
C GLU A 303 -19.18 -3.45 9.54
N PRO A 304 -20.30 -4.05 9.99
CA PRO A 304 -20.60 -4.12 11.41
C PRO A 304 -19.61 -5.05 12.11
N ILE A 305 -19.18 -4.66 13.31
CA ILE A 305 -18.27 -5.47 14.14
C ILE A 305 -18.77 -6.91 14.35
N THR A 306 -20.08 -7.12 14.40
CA THR A 306 -20.68 -8.46 14.52
C THR A 306 -20.37 -9.35 13.33
N ALA A 307 -20.28 -8.80 12.12
CA ALA A 307 -19.88 -9.54 10.92
C ALA A 307 -18.38 -9.90 10.95
N LEU A 308 -17.54 -8.95 11.35
CA LEU A 308 -16.09 -9.17 11.49
C LEU A 308 -15.79 -10.25 12.53
N ASN A 309 -16.42 -10.16 13.70
CA ASN A 309 -16.25 -11.15 14.76
C ASN A 309 -16.78 -12.54 14.37
N ALA A 310 -17.87 -12.62 13.59
CA ALA A 310 -18.37 -13.88 13.06
C ALA A 310 -17.39 -14.53 12.05
N ILE A 311 -16.62 -13.74 11.30
CA ILE A 311 -15.56 -14.25 10.41
C ILE A 311 -14.45 -14.91 11.24
N GLU A 312 -14.04 -14.29 12.35
CA GLU A 312 -13.00 -14.85 13.23
C GLU A 312 -13.46 -16.13 13.93
N GLU A 313 -14.69 -16.16 14.47
CA GLU A 313 -15.28 -17.38 15.03
C GLU A 313 -15.33 -18.53 14.00
N LYS A 314 -15.65 -18.21 12.74
CA LYS A 314 -15.67 -19.18 11.65
C LYS A 314 -14.30 -19.78 11.38
N LYS A 315 -13.21 -18.99 11.44
CA LYS A 315 -11.85 -19.51 11.25
C LYS A 315 -11.51 -20.57 12.30
N VAL A 316 -11.92 -20.35 13.55
CA VAL A 316 -11.75 -21.34 14.63
C VAL A 316 -12.59 -22.59 14.35
N LEU A 317 -13.87 -22.41 14.04
CA LEU A 317 -14.82 -23.53 13.92
C LEU A 317 -14.62 -24.39 12.67
N LEU A 318 -14.18 -23.81 11.56
CA LEU A 318 -14.12 -24.50 10.25
C LEU A 318 -12.70 -24.71 9.73
N ASN A 319 -11.77 -23.82 10.06
CA ASN A 319 -10.42 -23.84 9.49
C ASN A 319 -9.36 -24.29 10.51
N GLY A 320 -9.75 -24.52 11.77
CA GLY A 320 -8.85 -24.97 12.83
C GLY A 320 -7.86 -23.89 13.29
N ALA A 321 -8.20 -22.61 13.11
CA ALA A 321 -7.39 -21.50 13.65
C ALA A 321 -7.33 -21.55 15.18
N ASP A 322 -6.26 -21.01 15.76
CA ASP A 322 -6.10 -20.98 17.21
C ASP A 322 -7.17 -20.07 17.84
N PRO A 323 -7.94 -20.54 18.84
CA PRO A 323 -8.93 -19.71 19.52
C PRO A 323 -8.37 -18.41 20.13
N LYS A 324 -7.09 -18.39 20.52
CA LYS A 324 -6.43 -17.20 21.06
C LYS A 324 -6.10 -16.17 19.99
N GLU A 325 -5.74 -16.61 18.79
CA GLU A 325 -5.55 -15.72 17.64
C GLU A 325 -6.87 -15.05 17.27
N ALA A 326 -7.94 -15.83 17.14
CA ALA A 326 -9.27 -15.29 16.87
C ALA A 326 -9.77 -14.33 17.97
N ALA A 327 -9.52 -14.66 19.24
CA ALA A 327 -9.88 -13.78 20.34
C ALA A 327 -9.11 -12.44 20.30
N ALA A 328 -7.83 -12.47 19.92
CA ALA A 328 -7.01 -11.27 19.76
C ALA A 328 -7.51 -10.40 18.60
N ASP A 329 -7.79 -11.00 17.44
CA ASP A 329 -8.35 -10.32 16.27
C ASP A 329 -9.73 -9.69 16.58
N MET A 330 -10.60 -10.42 17.29
CA MET A 330 -11.89 -9.89 17.76
C MET A 330 -11.73 -8.73 18.75
N ALA A 331 -10.76 -8.81 19.66
CA ALA A 331 -10.45 -7.73 20.59
C ALA A 331 -9.95 -6.48 19.84
N LEU A 332 -9.13 -6.66 18.79
CA LEU A 332 -8.67 -5.58 17.95
C LEU A 332 -9.80 -4.93 17.14
N ASN A 333 -10.72 -5.73 16.57
CA ASN A 333 -11.94 -5.23 15.93
C ASN A 333 -12.76 -4.34 16.88
N GLN A 334 -12.91 -4.78 18.13
CA GLN A 334 -13.62 -4.06 19.18
C GLN A 334 -12.91 -2.77 19.58
N ALA A 335 -11.59 -2.78 19.72
CA ALA A 335 -10.82 -1.58 20.05
C ALA A 335 -10.96 -0.50 18.95
N VAL A 336 -10.91 -0.90 17.68
CA VAL A 336 -11.12 0.04 16.57
C VAL A 336 -12.55 0.62 16.58
N HIS A 337 -13.56 -0.22 16.81
CA HIS A 337 -14.95 0.23 16.92
C HIS A 337 -15.15 1.24 18.07
N ASP A 338 -14.57 0.96 19.24
CA ASP A 338 -14.86 1.71 20.46
C ASP A 338 -14.03 2.99 20.59
N TYR A 339 -12.82 3.03 20.01
CA TYR A 339 -11.86 4.12 20.26
C TYR A 339 -11.42 4.88 19.01
N LEU A 340 -11.43 4.26 17.83
CA LEU A 340 -11.11 4.97 16.59
C LEU A 340 -12.38 5.55 15.98
N LEU A 341 -13.39 4.71 15.73
CA LEU A 341 -14.62 5.08 15.01
C LEU A 341 -15.33 6.33 15.56
N PRO A 342 -15.52 6.50 16.89
CA PRO A 342 -16.39 7.56 17.40
C PRO A 342 -15.86 8.98 17.19
N SER A 343 -14.54 9.14 17.15
CA SER A 343 -13.86 10.44 17.08
C SER A 343 -13.06 10.64 15.78
N TYR A 344 -12.94 9.61 14.94
CA TYR A 344 -12.09 9.63 13.74
C TYR A 344 -12.30 10.85 12.83
N ILE A 345 -13.56 11.21 12.59
CA ILE A 345 -13.91 12.32 11.68
C ILE A 345 -13.66 13.67 12.35
N GLN A 346 -13.86 13.75 13.67
CA GLN A 346 -13.90 15.00 14.42
C GLN A 346 -12.52 15.40 14.96
N ASP A 347 -11.76 14.43 15.47
CA ASP A 347 -10.46 14.63 16.11
C ASP A 347 -9.60 13.37 15.92
N LEU A 348 -8.93 13.28 14.77
CA LEU A 348 -8.06 12.16 14.45
C LEU A 348 -6.90 12.01 15.46
N PRO A 349 -6.20 13.08 15.90
CA PRO A 349 -5.20 12.99 16.96
C PRO A 349 -5.71 12.36 18.25
N ASP A 350 -6.88 12.77 18.75
CA ASP A 350 -7.47 12.19 19.96
C ASP A 350 -7.88 10.73 19.74
N ALA A 351 -8.56 10.41 18.62
CA ALA A 351 -8.94 9.05 18.28
C ALA A 351 -7.74 8.09 18.21
N VAL A 352 -6.64 8.52 17.58
CA VAL A 352 -5.38 7.77 17.54
C VAL A 352 -4.75 7.65 18.93
N GLY A 353 -4.79 8.71 19.74
CA GLY A 353 -4.29 8.68 21.12
C GLY A 353 -5.03 7.67 21.99
N GLN A 354 -6.36 7.64 21.92
CA GLN A 354 -7.21 6.69 22.64
C GLN A 354 -6.96 5.25 22.18
N LEU A 355 -6.96 5.01 20.86
CA LEU A 355 -6.68 3.68 20.31
C LEU A 355 -5.28 3.21 20.73
N ARG A 356 -4.27 4.08 20.65
CA ARG A 356 -2.90 3.76 21.08
C ARG A 356 -2.85 3.33 22.55
N SER A 357 -3.46 4.10 23.46
CA SER A 357 -3.49 3.80 24.90
C SER A 357 -4.08 2.41 25.15
N VAL A 358 -5.24 2.15 24.56
CA VAL A 358 -5.95 0.87 24.73
C VAL A 358 -5.14 -0.29 24.18
N LEU A 359 -4.58 -0.15 22.98
CA LEU A 359 -3.79 -1.21 22.34
C LEU A 359 -2.47 -1.48 23.07
N LYS A 360 -1.94 -0.52 23.84
CA LYS A 360 -0.78 -0.68 24.73
C LYS A 360 -1.13 -1.23 26.12
N GLY A 361 -2.41 -1.19 26.51
CA GLY A 361 -2.85 -1.52 27.86
C GLY A 361 -2.55 -0.44 28.90
N GLU A 362 -2.53 0.83 28.47
CA GLU A 362 -2.26 2.03 29.30
C GLU A 362 -3.53 2.69 29.86
#